data_AF-A0A1A0JA65-F1
#
_entry.id   AF-A0A1A0JA65-F1
#
_cell.length_a   1.000
_cell.length_b   1.000
_cell.length_c   1.000
_cell.angle_alpha   90.00
_cell.angle_beta   90.00
_cell.angle_gamma   90.00
#
_symmetry.space_group_name_H-M   'P 1'
#
loop_
_entity.id
_entity.type
_entity.pdbx_description
1 polymer ?
#
loop_
_entity_poly.entity_id
_entity_poly.type
_entity_poly.pdbx_seq_one_letter_code
_entity_poly.pdbx_strand_id
1 'polypeptide(L)'
;MNVKVVALRAVPIAGWLFLLAGPAVRSSGRRWLRALWWIDAVLSIGVHAAQIPVALRAARGSGRSRLYTAVMTQLFGLTWWRTEIVRSTGSFEENER
;
A
#
# COMPACT_ATOMS: atom_id res chain seq x y z
N MET A 1 7.28 -3.83 16.84
CA MET A 1 7.06 -3.39 15.43
C MET A 1 7.52 -1.95 15.32
N ASN A 2 8.38 -1.60 14.35
CA ASN A 2 8.95 -0.24 14.26
C ASN A 2 7.83 0.79 13.99
N VAL A 3 7.69 1.81 14.85
CA VAL A 3 6.64 2.84 14.75
C VAL A 3 6.63 3.52 13.38
N LYS A 4 7.80 3.70 12.77
CA LYS A 4 7.95 4.26 11.41
C LYS A 4 7.29 3.38 10.34
N VAL A 5 7.39 2.06 10.47
CA VAL A 5 6.76 1.09 9.56
C VAL A 5 5.24 1.14 9.70
N VAL A 6 4.74 1.26 10.93
CA VAL A 6 3.30 1.39 11.20
C VAL A 6 2.75 2.67 10.57
N ALA A 7 3.42 3.79 10.79
CA ALA A 7 3.03 5.09 10.23
C ALA A 7 2.97 5.06 8.70
N LEU A 8 3.97 4.47 8.04
CA LEU A 8 3.99 4.37 6.57
C LEU A 8 2.88 3.47 6.00
N ARG A 9 2.54 2.38 6.70
CA ARG A 9 1.44 1.48 6.29
C ARG A 9 0.05 2.02 6.62
N ALA A 10 -0.07 3.01 7.51
CA ALA A 10 -1.35 3.65 7.82
C ALA A 10 -1.88 4.52 6.66
N VAL A 11 -0.99 5.08 5.83
CA VAL A 11 -1.38 5.98 4.73
C VAL A 11 -2.26 5.28 3.68
N PRO A 12 -1.88 4.12 3.11
CA PRO A 12 -2.76 3.39 2.19
C PRO A 12 -4.10 2.98 2.82
N ILE A 13 -4.08 2.59 4.10
CA ILE A 13 -5.30 2.21 4.82
C ILE A 13 -6.24 3.40 4.98
N ALA A 14 -5.70 4.58 5.31
CA ALA A 14 -6.48 5.81 5.35
C ALA A 14 -7.11 6.15 4.00
N GLY A 15 -6.41 5.91 2.88
CA GLY A 15 -6.96 6.02 1.53
C GLY A 15 -8.16 5.10 1.31
N TRP A 16 -8.03 3.80 1.60
CA TRP A 16 -9.16 2.87 1.51
C TRP A 16 -10.38 3.29 2.36
N LEU A 17 -10.15 3.75 3.59
CA LEU A 17 -11.21 4.28 4.45
C LEU A 17 -11.86 5.54 3.88
N PHE A 18 -11.06 6.43 3.27
CA PHE A 18 -11.57 7.62 2.60
C PHE A 18 -12.42 7.28 1.36
N LEU A 19 -12.05 6.24 0.61
CA LEU A 19 -12.86 5.70 -0.48
C LEU A 19 -14.20 5.18 0.01
N LEU A 20 -14.22 4.42 1.10
CA LEU A 20 -15.45 3.92 1.73
C LEU A 20 -16.36 5.07 2.22
N ALA A 21 -15.78 6.22 2.59
CA ALA A 21 -16.53 7.42 2.94
C ALA A 21 -17.13 8.18 1.73
N GLY A 22 -17.04 7.64 0.52
CA GLY A 22 -17.52 8.24 -0.73
C GLY A 22 -18.95 8.81 -0.71
N PRO A 23 -19.96 8.11 -0.13
CA PRO A 23 -21.31 8.65 0.01
C PRO A 23 -21.35 9.97 0.80
N ALA A 24 -20.63 10.02 1.93
CA ALA A 24 -20.52 11.23 2.76
C ALA A 24 -19.80 12.35 1.99
N VAL A 25 -18.70 12.03 1.29
CA VAL A 25 -17.97 13.00 0.45
C VAL A 25 -18.86 13.60 -0.63
N ARG A 26 -19.67 12.77 -1.31
CA ARG A 26 -20.59 13.23 -2.36
C ARG A 26 -21.69 14.13 -1.80
N SER A 27 -22.24 13.79 -0.62
CA SER A 27 -23.28 14.58 0.06
C SER A 27 -22.80 15.93 0.58
N SER A 28 -21.49 16.09 0.83
CA SER A 28 -20.93 17.33 1.39
C SER A 28 -21.08 18.59 0.53
N GLY A 29 -21.43 18.45 -0.76
CA GLY A 29 -21.49 19.56 -1.71
C GLY A 29 -20.12 20.14 -2.14
N ARG A 30 -19.04 19.83 -1.41
CA ARG A 30 -17.70 20.43 -1.57
C ARG A 30 -16.95 19.83 -2.77
N ARG A 31 -16.74 20.64 -3.81
CA ARG A 31 -16.06 20.23 -5.06
C ARG A 31 -14.65 19.70 -4.83
N TRP A 32 -13.87 20.36 -3.97
CA TRP A 32 -12.50 19.97 -3.68
C TRP A 32 -12.40 18.60 -3.00
N LEU A 33 -13.34 18.27 -2.12
CA LEU A 33 -13.35 16.99 -1.41
C LEU A 33 -13.64 15.84 -2.38
N ARG A 34 -14.51 16.07 -3.36
CA ARG A 34 -14.75 15.12 -4.46
C ARG A 34 -13.52 14.96 -5.35
N ALA A 35 -12.78 16.04 -5.62
CA ALA A 35 -11.54 15.96 -6.38
C ALA A 35 -10.50 15.11 -5.65
N LEU A 36 -10.28 15.36 -4.36
CA LEU A 36 -9.37 14.54 -3.53
C LEU A 36 -9.82 13.08 -3.50
N TRP A 37 -11.12 12.81 -3.38
CA TRP A 37 -11.65 11.45 -3.39
C TRP A 37 -11.38 10.74 -4.71
N TRP A 38 -11.56 11.41 -5.85
CA TRP A 38 -11.22 10.82 -7.15
C TRP A 38 -9.72 10.60 -7.34
N ILE A 39 -8.89 11.56 -6.91
CA ILE A 39 -7.43 11.40 -6.92
C ILE A 39 -7.05 10.16 -6.10
N ASP A 40 -7.56 10.06 -4.88
CA ASP A 40 -7.29 8.92 -4.00
C ASP A 40 -7.81 7.59 -4.59
N ALA A 41 -8.94 7.61 -5.29
CA ALA A 41 -9.49 6.43 -5.96
C ALA A 41 -8.55 5.93 -7.07
N VAL A 42 -8.04 6.85 -7.88
CA VAL A 42 -7.06 6.54 -8.93
C VAL A 42 -5.75 6.02 -8.34
N LEU A 43 -5.26 6.62 -7.25
CA LEU A 43 -4.04 6.19 -6.59
C LEU A 43 -4.20 4.80 -5.94
N SER A 44 -5.24 4.61 -5.14
CA SER A 44 -5.45 3.39 -4.36
C SER A 44 -5.90 2.19 -5.21
N ILE A 45 -6.65 2.42 -6.29
CA ILE A 45 -7.10 1.35 -7.18
C ILE A 45 -6.12 1.23 -8.36
N GLY A 46 -6.03 2.29 -9.17
CA GLY A 46 -5.31 2.29 -10.44
C GLY A 46 -3.80 2.16 -10.27
N VAL A 47 -3.18 3.04 -9.49
CA VAL A 47 -1.72 3.03 -9.32
C VAL A 47 -1.26 1.77 -8.58
N HIS A 48 -1.97 1.35 -7.52
CA HIS A 48 -1.66 0.07 -6.86
C HIS A 48 -1.79 -1.14 -7.80
N ALA A 49 -2.84 -1.20 -8.63
CA ALA A 49 -2.98 -2.28 -9.61
C ALA A 49 -1.86 -2.27 -10.65
N ALA A 50 -1.49 -1.08 -11.14
CA ALA A 50 -0.37 -0.90 -12.08
C ALA A 50 1.00 -1.30 -11.47
N GLN A 51 1.12 -1.32 -10.14
CA GLN A 51 2.33 -1.78 -9.46
C GLN A 51 2.43 -3.31 -9.40
N ILE A 52 1.33 -4.07 -9.54
CA ILE A 52 1.32 -5.53 -9.40
C ILE A 52 2.33 -6.23 -10.34
N PRO A 53 2.43 -5.91 -11.64
CA PRO A 53 3.39 -6.57 -12.52
C PRO A 53 4.84 -6.37 -12.07
N VAL A 54 5.18 -5.18 -11.59
CA VAL A 54 6.51 -4.87 -11.05
C VAL A 54 6.74 -5.65 -9.75
N ALA A 55 5.73 -5.78 -8.90
CA ALA A 55 5.79 -6.54 -7.65
C ALA A 55 6.07 -8.02 -7.90
N LEU A 56 5.34 -8.58 -8.85
CA LEU A 56 5.46 -9.98 -9.24
C LEU A 56 6.81 -10.28 -9.86
N ARG A 57 7.41 -9.34 -10.60
CA ARG A 57 8.78 -9.47 -11.12
C ARG A 57 9.80 -9.43 -9.99
N ALA A 58 9.67 -8.49 -9.07
CA ALA A 58 10.57 -8.35 -7.92
C ALA A 58 10.49 -9.54 -6.94
N ALA A 59 9.32 -10.18 -6.81
CA ALA A 59 9.14 -11.34 -5.95
C ALA A 59 9.61 -12.67 -6.57
N ARG A 60 10.05 -12.70 -7.84
CA ARG A 60 10.57 -13.92 -8.48
C ARG A 60 11.80 -14.42 -7.72
N GLY A 61 11.84 -15.73 -7.43
CA GLY A 61 12.94 -16.35 -6.68
C GLY A 61 12.85 -16.15 -5.16
N SER A 62 11.90 -15.37 -4.64
CA SER A 62 11.75 -15.13 -3.19
C SER A 62 10.92 -16.18 -2.44
N GLY A 63 10.40 -17.20 -3.12
CA GLY A 63 9.50 -18.21 -2.55
C GLY A 63 8.09 -17.71 -2.19
N ARG A 64 7.82 -16.41 -2.28
CA ARG A 64 6.51 -15.82 -1.95
C ARG A 64 5.45 -16.15 -3.00
N SER A 65 4.22 -16.39 -2.55
CA SER A 65 3.06 -16.59 -3.43
C SER A 65 2.79 -15.35 -4.28
N ARG A 66 2.53 -15.55 -5.58
CA ARG A 66 2.13 -14.49 -6.51
C ARG A 66 0.84 -13.80 -6.07
N LEU A 67 -0.15 -14.58 -5.62
CA LEU A 67 -1.43 -14.06 -5.15
C LEU A 67 -1.22 -13.16 -3.93
N TYR A 68 -0.43 -13.64 -2.95
CA TYR A 68 -0.11 -12.85 -1.76
C TYR A 68 0.59 -11.53 -2.12
N THR A 69 1.56 -11.57 -3.03
CA THR A 69 2.28 -10.38 -3.51
C THR A 69 1.35 -9.37 -4.18
N ALA A 70 0.42 -9.85 -5.02
CA ALA A 70 -0.56 -9.00 -5.69
C ALA A 70 -1.53 -8.36 -4.69
N VAL A 71 -2.07 -9.12 -3.74
CA VAL A 71 -3.01 -8.62 -2.72
C VAL A 71 -2.33 -7.59 -1.81
N MET A 72 -1.13 -7.88 -1.31
CA MET A 72 -0.40 -6.93 -0.46
C MET A 72 -0.03 -5.65 -1.22
N THR A 73 0.33 -5.77 -2.49
CA THR A 73 0.57 -4.60 -3.36
C THR A 73 -0.72 -3.81 -3.58
N GLN A 74 -1.86 -4.47 -3.76
CA GLN A 74 -3.12 -3.76 -3.92
C GLN A 74 -3.53 -3.01 -2.66
N LEU A 75 -3.32 -3.59 -1.48
CA LEU A 75 -3.72 -2.97 -0.22
C LEU A 75 -2.78 -1.84 0.21
N PHE A 76 -1.47 -2.03 0.05
CA PHE A 76 -0.46 -1.13 0.63
C PHE A 76 0.42 -0.42 -0.41
N GLY A 77 0.29 -0.75 -1.69
CA GLY A 77 1.14 -0.23 -2.76
C GLY A 77 2.63 -0.49 -2.50
N LEU A 78 3.47 0.46 -2.91
CA LEU A 78 4.92 0.45 -2.69
C LEU A 78 5.35 0.39 -1.22
N THR A 79 4.50 0.83 -0.28
CA THR A 79 4.86 0.87 1.15
C THR A 79 5.08 -0.54 1.71
N TRP A 80 4.42 -1.55 1.16
CA TRP A 80 4.62 -2.94 1.55
C TRP A 80 6.06 -3.42 1.29
N TRP A 81 6.62 -3.08 0.13
CA TRP A 81 7.86 -3.67 -0.36
C TRP A 81 9.05 -3.01 0.33
N ARG A 82 8.98 -1.68 0.52
CA ARG A 82 9.95 -0.91 1.31
C ARG A 82 10.04 -1.41 2.75
N THR A 83 8.91 -1.79 3.33
CA THR A 83 8.88 -2.20 4.74
C THR A 83 9.28 -3.67 4.95
N GLU A 84 9.04 -4.54 3.96
CA GLU A 84 9.60 -5.90 3.95
C GLU A 84 11.13 -5.90 3.80
N ILE A 85 11.70 -5.08 2.90
CA ILE A 85 13.17 -4.96 2.74
C ILE A 85 13.81 -4.56 4.06
N VAL A 86 13.28 -3.52 4.72
CA VAL A 86 13.79 -3.05 6.02
C VAL A 86 13.70 -4.13 7.09
N ARG A 87 12.65 -4.97 7.08
CA ARG A 87 12.50 -6.07 8.03
C ARG A 87 13.51 -7.19 7.78
N SER A 88 13.73 -7.57 6.52
CA SER A 88 14.73 -8.59 6.17
C SER A 88 16.15 -8.13 6.49
N THR A 89 16.53 -6.89 6.16
CA THR A 89 17.88 -6.37 6.46
C THR A 89 18.16 -6.37 7.97
N GLY A 90 17.19 -5.95 8.79
CA GLY A 90 17.32 -6.00 10.25
C GLY A 90 17.45 -7.43 10.81
N SER A 91 16.77 -8.42 10.22
CA SER A 91 16.91 -9.82 10.68
C SER A 91 18.25 -10.46 10.29
N PHE A 92 18.87 -10.04 9.18
CA PHE A 92 20.21 -10.50 8.82
C PHE A 92 21.26 -9.96 9.81
N GLU A 93 21.20 -8.67 10.16
CA GLU A 93 22.15 -8.06 11.10
C GLU A 93 22.02 -8.56 12.55
N GLU A 94 20.84 -9.04 12.95
CA GLU A 94 20.60 -9.64 14.28
C GLU A 94 21.11 -11.08 14.36
N ASN A 95 21.09 -11.83 13.24
CA ASN A 95 21.53 -13.23 13.19
C ASN A 95 23.06 -13.39 13.03
N GLU A 96 23.78 -12.32 12.67
CA GLU A 96 25.25 -12.30 12.56
C GLU A 96 25.97 -11.78 13.81
N ARG A 97 25.25 -11.54 14.93
CA ARG A 97 25.82 -11.13 16.22
C ARG A 97 25.77 -12.23 17.27
#